data_AF-A0A453M8V0-F1
#
_entry.id   AF-A0A453M8V0-F1
#
_cell.length_a   1.000
_cell.length_b   1.000
_cell.length_c   1.000
_cell.angle_alpha   90.00
_cell.angle_beta   90.00
_cell.angle_gamma   90.00
#
_symmetry.space_group_name_H-M   'P 1'
#
loop_
_entity.id
_entity.type
_entity.pdbx_description
1 polymer ?
#
loop_
_entity_poly.entity_id
_entity_poly.type
_entity_poly.pdbx_seq_one_letter_code
_entity_poly.pdbx_strand_id
1 'polypeptide(L)'
;KTRTSPLPTESEGQRSKSRLAMAPPATPLPFLVLLATLLAAAPLLPPAAAAEPEAFDVRRHLSTVTRYDVSRASNSVVSAPAISDECRVIHLNLVARHGTRAPTKKRIKELDRLAVRLGTLVDEAKQGPDTASLKKIPSWMKGWESRWKGRVKGGELVSEGEEELFNFANRVKERFQDLFDEEYHPDVYSIRATQVPRASASAVAFGLGLLSGKGKLGAGNNRAFSVLSESRASDICLRFFDSCKTYKDYRKRKEPDVDKQKEPILEHVTSALVSRYHLKFTTQDVSSLWFLCKQEASLLNITNQACQLFNEDEVHLLEWTDDLEGFVLKGYGESINYKMGLPLLKDVVQSMEEAIIAKEENFPDGTYEKARLRFAHAETLVPFTCLLGLFLEGSDFEKIQREEPLDLPPMPPQRRNWKGALVAPFASNNMLALYQCPGNDGKKTSQDQKNSYFVQVLHNEAPVSMPGCGNKDLCPFEEFKV
;
A
#
# COMPACT_ATOMS: atom_id res chain seq x y z
N LYS A 1 36.41 -20.96 -28.70
CA LYS A 1 37.28 -20.58 -29.85
C LYS A 1 36.88 -19.18 -30.28
N THR A 2 37.76 -18.24 -29.98
CA THR A 2 37.64 -16.78 -30.05
C THR A 2 38.14 -16.22 -31.38
N ARG A 3 37.56 -15.05 -31.77
CA ARG A 3 38.22 -13.87 -32.38
C ARG A 3 38.83 -14.08 -33.80
N THR A 4 39.08 -13.09 -34.67
CA THR A 4 39.09 -11.62 -34.67
C THR A 4 39.36 -11.17 -36.11
N SER A 5 38.88 -10.00 -36.50
CA SER A 5 39.38 -9.21 -37.65
C SER A 5 40.76 -8.59 -37.35
N PRO A 6 41.57 -8.24 -38.37
CA PRO A 6 42.75 -7.40 -38.21
C PRO A 6 42.63 -6.01 -38.87
N LEU A 7 43.26 -5.03 -38.22
CA LEU A 7 43.89 -3.80 -38.74
C LEU A 7 45.41 -4.04 -38.78
N PRO A 8 46.24 -3.34 -39.59
CA PRO A 8 46.80 -1.99 -39.26
C PRO A 8 47.11 -1.13 -40.55
N THR A 9 47.68 0.09 -40.61
CA THR A 9 48.89 0.73 -40.01
C THR A 9 48.97 2.24 -40.40
N GLU A 10 49.84 2.99 -39.69
CA GLU A 10 50.10 4.46 -39.67
C GLU A 10 51.17 5.03 -40.65
N SER A 11 51.32 6.37 -40.66
CA SER A 11 52.55 7.25 -40.70
C SER A 11 52.42 8.45 -41.66
N GLU A 12 52.38 9.71 -41.20
CA GLU A 12 53.44 10.71 -40.85
C GLU A 12 54.08 11.50 -42.01
N GLY A 13 54.24 12.84 -41.86
CA GLY A 13 55.44 13.56 -42.37
C GLY A 13 55.34 14.86 -43.23
N GLN A 14 55.17 16.03 -42.57
CA GLN A 14 55.97 17.30 -42.65
C GLN A 14 56.25 18.16 -43.94
N ARG A 15 56.02 19.51 -43.75
CA ARG A 15 56.86 20.73 -44.06
C ARG A 15 57.13 21.13 -45.54
N SER A 16 57.30 22.40 -46.01
CA SER A 16 57.48 23.75 -45.41
C SER A 16 57.78 24.86 -46.50
N LYS A 17 57.45 26.15 -46.19
CA LYS A 17 58.06 27.49 -46.54
C LYS A 17 57.70 28.22 -47.86
N SER A 18 57.36 29.52 -47.83
CA SER A 18 58.29 30.69 -47.75
C SER A 18 57.53 32.03 -47.53
N ARG A 19 57.89 32.87 -46.51
CA ARG A 19 58.60 34.20 -46.50
C ARG A 19 57.93 35.32 -47.34
N LEU A 20 57.62 36.51 -46.80
CA LEU A 20 58.56 37.60 -46.41
C LEU A 20 57.95 38.62 -45.40
N ALA A 21 58.85 39.39 -44.78
CA ALA A 21 58.64 40.32 -43.66
C ALA A 21 58.55 41.79 -44.07
N MET A 22 57.93 42.65 -43.22
CA MET A 22 58.44 43.96 -42.76
C MET A 22 57.49 44.59 -41.71
N ALA A 23 58.06 45.35 -40.76
CA ALA A 23 57.42 46.14 -39.68
C ALA A 23 58.19 47.47 -39.55
N PRO A 24 57.88 48.40 -38.61
CA PRO A 24 56.65 49.16 -38.25
C PRO A 24 56.94 50.69 -38.47
N PRO A 25 56.41 51.74 -37.77
CA PRO A 25 55.41 51.85 -36.68
C PRO A 25 54.39 53.02 -36.79
N ALA A 26 53.41 53.03 -35.88
CA ALA A 26 53.00 54.18 -35.02
C ALA A 26 51.49 54.11 -34.64
N THR A 27 51.24 54.18 -33.34
CA THR A 27 49.96 54.37 -32.63
C THR A 27 49.29 55.71 -32.97
N PRO A 28 47.95 55.85 -32.93
CA PRO A 28 47.26 56.18 -31.66
C PRO A 28 45.87 55.50 -31.46
N LEU A 29 45.37 55.62 -30.22
CA LEU A 29 44.09 55.12 -29.70
C LEU A 29 42.86 55.37 -30.59
N PRO A 30 41.80 54.54 -30.42
CA PRO A 30 40.47 55.12 -30.34
C PRO A 30 39.59 54.57 -29.20
N PHE A 31 38.70 55.48 -28.78
CA PHE A 31 37.50 55.35 -27.96
C PHE A 31 36.82 53.97 -27.97
N LEU A 32 36.67 53.37 -26.79
CA LEU A 32 35.75 52.27 -26.54
C LEU A 32 34.36 52.83 -26.18
N VAL A 33 33.37 52.55 -27.03
CA VAL A 33 31.95 52.66 -26.71
C VAL A 33 31.59 51.47 -25.83
N LEU A 34 31.22 51.71 -24.57
CA LEU A 34 30.82 50.68 -23.62
C LEU A 34 29.38 50.25 -23.92
N LEU A 35 29.21 49.05 -24.47
CA LEU A 35 27.91 48.38 -24.60
C LEU A 35 27.56 47.75 -23.24
N ALA A 36 26.65 48.37 -22.50
CA ALA A 36 26.15 47.84 -21.23
C ALA A 36 25.26 46.60 -21.49
N THR A 37 25.76 45.41 -21.18
CA THR A 37 24.98 44.19 -21.10
C THR A 37 24.31 44.12 -19.72
N LEU A 38 22.98 44.20 -19.70
CA LEU A 38 22.14 43.88 -18.53
C LEU A 38 22.24 42.36 -18.26
N LEU A 39 23.16 41.92 -17.41
CA LEU A 39 23.06 40.63 -16.75
C LEU A 39 22.00 40.75 -15.63
N ALA A 40 20.81 40.19 -15.88
CA ALA A 40 19.87 39.92 -14.82
C ALA A 40 20.50 38.89 -13.87
N ALA A 41 20.76 39.29 -12.63
CA ALA A 41 21.17 38.39 -11.57
C ALA A 41 19.99 37.47 -11.23
N ALA A 42 20.01 36.25 -11.77
CA ALA A 42 19.17 35.17 -11.26
C ALA A 42 19.65 34.84 -9.84
N PRO A 43 18.77 34.76 -8.83
CA PRO A 43 19.17 34.27 -7.52
C PRO A 43 19.61 32.81 -7.68
N LEU A 44 20.88 32.55 -7.42
CA LEU A 44 21.39 31.18 -7.23
C LEU A 44 20.65 30.60 -6.02
N LEU A 45 19.59 29.83 -6.29
CA LEU A 45 19.01 28.94 -5.30
C LEU A 45 20.14 28.02 -4.83
N PRO A 46 20.38 27.87 -3.51
CA PRO A 46 21.32 26.88 -3.03
C PRO A 46 20.92 25.51 -3.61
N PRO A 47 21.88 24.65 -3.97
CA PRO A 47 21.55 23.28 -4.34
C PRO A 47 20.67 22.73 -3.22
N ALA A 48 19.52 22.17 -3.60
CA ALA A 48 18.61 21.52 -2.66
C ALA A 48 19.48 20.66 -1.75
N ALA A 49 19.54 21.01 -0.46
CA ALA A 49 20.26 20.23 0.50
C ALA A 49 19.78 18.79 0.31
N ALA A 50 20.69 17.88 -0.04
CA ALA A 50 20.36 16.48 -0.07
C ALA A 50 19.71 16.20 1.29
N ALA A 51 18.43 15.82 1.29
CA ALA A 51 17.72 15.55 2.51
C ALA A 51 18.58 14.57 3.30
N GLU A 52 18.91 14.92 4.55
CA GLU A 52 19.53 13.99 5.49
C GLU A 52 18.78 12.66 5.37
N PRO A 53 19.47 11.50 5.28
CA PRO A 53 18.80 10.22 5.22
C PRO A 53 17.84 10.13 6.40
N GLU A 54 16.55 10.02 6.08
CA GLU A 54 15.50 10.06 7.07
C GLU A 54 15.78 8.99 8.13
N ALA A 55 15.81 9.38 9.41
CA ALA A 55 16.12 8.45 10.48
C ALA A 55 15.18 7.24 10.42
N PHE A 56 15.75 6.03 10.59
CA PHE A 56 14.98 4.79 10.52
C PHE A 56 13.76 4.82 11.44
N ASP A 57 12.58 4.58 10.87
CA ASP A 57 11.32 4.51 11.59
C ASP A 57 10.68 3.14 11.43
N VAL A 58 10.76 2.33 12.49
CA VAL A 58 10.15 0.99 12.56
C VAL A 58 8.67 0.99 12.20
N ARG A 59 7.93 2.09 12.40
CA ARG A 59 6.50 2.19 12.08
C ARG A 59 6.22 2.03 10.57
N ARG A 60 7.22 2.25 9.72
CA ARG A 60 7.14 2.03 8.25
C ARG A 60 7.42 0.59 7.83
N HIS A 61 7.84 -0.27 8.77
CA HIS A 61 8.34 -1.62 8.51
C HIS A 61 7.52 -2.70 9.22
N LEU A 62 6.21 -2.48 9.41
CA LEU A 62 5.35 -3.38 10.17
C LEU A 62 4.48 -4.29 9.28
N SER A 63 4.84 -4.43 7.99
CA SER A 63 4.04 -5.17 7.01
C SER A 63 2.56 -4.71 7.05
N THR A 64 1.60 -5.63 7.01
CA THR A 64 0.16 -5.37 7.07
C THR A 64 -0.34 -4.82 8.42
N VAL A 65 0.53 -4.56 9.39
CA VAL A 65 0.20 -3.90 10.66
C VAL A 65 0.60 -2.42 10.65
N THR A 66 1.17 -1.94 9.55
CA THR A 66 1.47 -0.52 9.34
C THR A 66 0.18 0.31 9.35
N ARG A 67 0.17 1.43 10.07
CA ARG A 67 -0.95 2.39 10.05
C ARG A 67 -1.09 3.02 8.68
N TYR A 68 -2.31 3.42 8.35
CA TYR A 68 -2.61 3.91 7.01
C TYR A 68 -1.90 5.23 6.68
N ASP A 69 -1.88 6.17 7.62
CA ASP A 69 -1.22 7.47 7.49
C ASP A 69 0.29 7.35 7.27
N VAL A 70 0.95 6.43 7.99
CA VAL A 70 2.38 6.13 7.83
C VAL A 70 2.68 5.56 6.44
N SER A 71 1.87 4.61 5.97
CA SER A 71 2.01 4.04 4.63
C SER A 71 1.77 5.10 3.54
N ARG A 72 0.68 5.86 3.65
CA ARG A 72 0.30 6.91 2.70
C ARG A 72 1.35 8.02 2.61
N ALA A 73 1.97 8.42 3.72
CA ALA A 73 3.06 9.40 3.72
C ALA A 73 4.32 8.91 3.01
N SER A 74 4.53 7.59 2.97
CA SER A 74 5.66 6.96 2.28
C SER A 74 5.42 6.81 0.77
N ASN A 75 4.16 6.85 0.33
CA ASN A 75 3.81 6.99 -1.07
C ASN A 75 3.96 8.47 -1.45
N SER A 76 5.11 8.82 -2.05
CA SER A 76 5.27 10.10 -2.74
C SER A 76 4.04 10.33 -3.61
N VAL A 77 3.35 11.45 -3.41
CA VAL A 77 2.16 11.84 -4.17
C VAL A 77 2.54 11.83 -5.65
N VAL A 78 2.28 10.72 -6.33
CA VAL A 78 2.37 10.65 -7.78
C VAL A 78 1.30 11.61 -8.24
N SER A 79 1.71 12.67 -8.92
CA SER A 79 0.80 13.62 -9.57
C SER A 79 -0.27 12.81 -10.28
N ALA A 80 -1.52 12.93 -9.84
CA ALA A 80 -2.61 12.23 -10.48
C ALA A 80 -2.58 12.60 -11.96
N PRO A 81 -2.72 11.62 -12.88
CA PRO A 81 -2.76 11.93 -14.30
C PRO A 81 -3.87 12.95 -14.52
N ALA A 82 -3.58 13.97 -15.35
CA ALA A 82 -4.54 15.01 -15.66
C ALA A 82 -5.73 14.36 -16.38
N ILE A 83 -6.82 14.13 -15.65
CA ILE A 83 -8.11 13.80 -16.24
C ILE A 83 -8.62 15.10 -16.85
N SER A 84 -9.06 15.06 -18.11
CA SER A 84 -9.66 16.23 -18.76
C SER A 84 -10.82 16.76 -17.91
N ASP A 85 -10.92 18.08 -17.75
CA ASP A 85 -12.04 18.73 -17.05
C ASP A 85 -13.41 18.40 -17.67
N GLU A 86 -13.41 17.90 -18.90
CA GLU A 86 -14.61 17.46 -19.61
C GLU A 86 -15.06 16.03 -19.22
N CYS A 87 -14.22 15.24 -18.56
CA CYS A 87 -14.59 13.91 -18.07
C CYS A 87 -15.33 14.01 -16.73
N ARG A 88 -16.39 13.23 -16.56
CA ARG A 88 -17.18 13.16 -15.33
C ARG A 88 -17.16 11.77 -14.73
N VAL A 89 -16.93 11.68 -13.44
CA VAL A 89 -17.09 10.42 -12.70
C VAL A 89 -18.57 10.06 -12.63
N ILE A 90 -18.92 8.82 -12.97
CA ILE A 90 -20.31 8.35 -12.98
C ILE A 90 -20.54 7.16 -12.03
N HIS A 91 -19.49 6.44 -11.64
CA HIS A 91 -19.56 5.36 -10.65
C HIS A 91 -18.25 5.23 -9.87
N LEU A 92 -18.34 4.84 -8.60
CA LEU A 92 -17.19 4.49 -7.77
C LEU A 92 -17.37 3.14 -7.09
N ASN A 93 -16.45 2.21 -7.39
CA ASN A 93 -16.26 1.02 -6.57
C ASN A 93 -15.15 1.27 -5.55
N LEU A 94 -15.42 1.02 -4.27
CA LEU A 94 -14.40 0.98 -3.21
C LEU A 94 -14.38 -0.41 -2.58
N VAL A 95 -13.18 -0.99 -2.50
CA VAL A 95 -12.88 -2.17 -1.67
C VAL A 95 -11.81 -1.77 -0.67
N ALA A 96 -12.19 -1.66 0.60
CA ALA A 96 -11.32 -1.21 1.68
C ALA A 96 -11.14 -2.31 2.74
N ARG A 97 -9.94 -2.40 3.30
CA ARG A 97 -9.69 -3.13 4.54
C ARG A 97 -10.19 -2.30 5.72
N HIS A 98 -10.59 -2.98 6.80
CA HIS A 98 -10.82 -2.31 8.08
C HIS A 98 -9.61 -1.48 8.55
N GLY A 99 -9.86 -0.48 9.40
CA GLY A 99 -8.82 0.35 10.00
C GLY A 99 -8.02 -0.36 11.08
N THR A 100 -7.15 0.40 11.75
CA THR A 100 -6.35 -0.06 12.87
C THR A 100 -7.22 -0.70 13.96
N ARG A 101 -6.81 -1.87 14.44
CA ARG A 101 -7.59 -2.70 15.37
C ARG A 101 -6.73 -3.23 16.50
N ALA A 102 -7.39 -3.55 17.61
CA ALA A 102 -6.77 -4.28 18.72
C ALA A 102 -6.30 -5.68 18.28
N PRO A 103 -5.34 -6.30 19.01
CA PRO A 103 -5.00 -7.70 18.84
C PRO A 103 -6.23 -8.60 19.00
N THR A 104 -6.27 -9.72 18.26
CA THR A 104 -7.36 -10.70 18.42
C THR A 104 -7.23 -11.41 19.77
N LYS A 105 -8.33 -12.01 20.26
CA LYS A 105 -8.32 -12.79 21.52
C LYS A 105 -7.20 -13.84 21.59
N LYS A 106 -6.88 -14.51 20.46
CA LYS A 106 -5.76 -15.46 20.38
C LYS A 106 -4.42 -14.77 20.63
N ARG A 107 -4.21 -13.61 20.01
CA ARG A 107 -2.98 -12.82 20.13
C ARG A 107 -2.84 -12.11 21.48
N ILE A 108 -3.94 -11.71 22.13
CA ILE A 108 -3.91 -11.19 23.51
C ILE A 108 -3.34 -12.25 24.46
N LYS A 109 -3.83 -13.50 24.38
CA LYS A 109 -3.30 -14.61 25.19
C LYS A 109 -1.82 -14.91 24.92
N GLU A 110 -1.37 -14.70 23.69
CA GLU A 110 0.05 -14.83 23.35
C GLU A 110 0.90 -13.76 24.07
N LEU A 111 0.43 -12.51 24.10
CA LEU A 111 1.09 -11.43 24.83
C LEU A 111 1.06 -11.65 26.35
N ASP A 112 -0.01 -12.22 26.89
CA ASP A 112 -0.08 -12.56 28.32
C ASP A 112 0.95 -13.65 28.69
N ARG A 113 1.16 -14.64 27.81
CA ARG A 113 2.21 -15.66 27.99
C ARG A 113 3.61 -15.07 27.82
N LEU A 114 3.77 -14.16 26.86
CA LEU A 114 5.03 -13.43 26.68
C LEU A 114 5.40 -12.68 27.95
N ALA A 115 4.44 -12.02 28.62
CA ALA A 115 4.71 -11.32 29.89
C ALA A 115 5.31 -12.25 30.96
N VAL A 116 4.71 -13.42 31.16
CA VAL A 116 5.22 -14.44 32.10
C VAL A 116 6.63 -14.88 31.69
N ARG A 117 6.83 -15.14 30.40
CA ARG A 117 8.10 -15.60 29.84
C ARG A 117 9.21 -14.55 29.99
N LEU A 118 8.92 -13.27 29.78
CA LEU A 118 9.88 -12.18 30.01
C LEU A 118 10.29 -12.12 31.49
N GLY A 119 9.33 -12.29 32.41
CA GLY A 119 9.62 -12.39 33.84
C GLY A 119 10.59 -13.52 34.16
N THR A 120 10.33 -14.73 33.64
CA THR A 120 11.21 -15.89 33.80
C THR A 120 12.62 -15.63 33.26
N LEU A 121 12.76 -15.06 32.05
CA LEU A 121 14.07 -14.75 31.46
C LEU A 121 14.87 -13.77 32.31
N VAL A 122 14.22 -12.74 32.84
CA VAL A 122 14.85 -11.75 33.72
C VAL A 122 15.26 -12.37 35.06
N ASP A 123 14.44 -13.24 35.64
CA ASP A 123 14.74 -13.88 36.92
C ASP A 123 15.85 -14.94 36.80
N GLU A 124 15.89 -15.70 35.70
CA GLU A 124 16.99 -16.61 35.38
C GLU A 124 18.31 -15.84 35.23
N ALA A 125 18.30 -14.69 34.55
CA ALA A 125 19.50 -13.88 34.38
C ALA A 125 20.05 -13.33 35.71
N LYS A 126 19.18 -12.97 36.66
CA LYS A 126 19.60 -12.52 38.02
C LYS A 126 20.27 -13.61 38.83
N GLN A 127 19.90 -14.87 38.59
CA GLN A 127 20.49 -16.02 39.28
C GLN A 127 21.80 -16.47 38.60
N GLY A 128 22.10 -15.95 37.41
CA GLY A 128 23.33 -16.24 36.69
C GLY A 128 24.57 -15.62 37.36
N PRO A 129 25.76 -16.18 37.09
CA PRO A 129 27.01 -15.70 37.68
C PRO A 129 27.49 -14.35 37.09
N ASP A 130 26.99 -13.97 35.90
CA ASP A 130 27.41 -12.77 35.19
C ASP A 130 26.52 -11.57 35.51
N THR A 131 26.91 -10.78 36.51
CA THR A 131 26.21 -9.54 36.88
C THR A 131 26.34 -8.42 35.83
N ALA A 132 27.31 -8.49 34.92
CA ALA A 132 27.45 -7.52 33.84
C ALA A 132 26.39 -7.71 32.75
N SER A 133 25.92 -8.95 32.54
CA SER A 133 24.81 -9.27 31.65
C SER A 133 23.51 -8.55 32.02
N LEU A 134 23.26 -8.31 33.32
CA LEU A 134 22.08 -7.61 33.81
C LEU A 134 21.98 -6.16 33.31
N LYS A 135 23.12 -5.50 33.04
CA LYS A 135 23.15 -4.15 32.48
C LYS A 135 22.73 -4.10 31.01
N LYS A 136 22.75 -5.25 30.31
CA LYS A 136 22.35 -5.36 28.91
C LYS A 136 20.85 -5.61 28.77
N ILE A 137 20.17 -6.08 29.82
CA ILE A 137 18.73 -6.33 29.80
C ILE A 137 17.98 -4.99 29.75
N PRO A 138 17.11 -4.76 28.76
CA PRO A 138 16.28 -3.55 28.71
C PRO A 138 15.39 -3.42 29.95
N SER A 139 15.38 -2.22 30.53
CA SER A 139 14.67 -1.95 31.79
C SER A 139 13.16 -2.17 31.69
N TRP A 140 12.56 -1.94 30.51
CA TRP A 140 11.13 -2.10 30.26
C TRP A 140 10.66 -3.54 30.46
N MET A 141 11.53 -4.54 30.27
CA MET A 141 11.18 -5.96 30.41
C MET A 141 10.86 -6.34 31.87
N LYS A 142 11.43 -5.62 32.83
CA LYS A 142 11.25 -5.91 34.25
C LYS A 142 9.83 -5.56 34.68
N GLY A 143 9.03 -6.60 34.95
CA GLY A 143 7.64 -6.43 35.35
C GLY A 143 6.73 -5.93 34.23
N TRP A 144 7.12 -6.14 32.96
CA TRP A 144 6.28 -5.79 31.82
C TRP A 144 4.96 -6.56 31.90
N GLU A 145 3.85 -5.84 31.69
CA GLU A 145 2.53 -6.41 31.56
C GLU A 145 1.90 -6.00 30.22
N SER A 146 1.20 -6.95 29.60
CA SER A 146 0.41 -6.69 28.41
C SER A 146 -0.61 -5.57 28.65
N ARG A 147 -0.62 -4.56 27.77
CA ARG A 147 -1.65 -3.49 27.76
C ARG A 147 -3.07 -4.02 27.51
N TRP A 148 -3.18 -5.27 27.07
CA TRP A 148 -4.44 -5.97 26.82
C TRP A 148 -4.76 -7.03 27.88
N LYS A 149 -3.96 -7.12 28.96
CA LYS A 149 -4.19 -8.04 30.07
C LYS A 149 -5.61 -7.86 30.63
N GLY A 150 -6.28 -8.97 30.88
CA GLY A 150 -7.66 -8.99 31.41
C GLY A 150 -8.76 -8.73 30.38
N ARG A 151 -8.44 -8.42 29.11
CA ARG A 151 -9.47 -8.26 28.08
C ARG A 151 -10.09 -9.61 27.70
N VAL A 152 -11.42 -9.67 27.74
CA VAL A 152 -12.20 -10.88 27.40
C VAL A 152 -12.51 -10.99 25.90
N LYS A 153 -12.60 -9.83 25.24
CA LYS A 153 -12.81 -9.66 23.80
C LYS A 153 -11.52 -9.15 23.14
N GLY A 154 -11.46 -9.20 21.81
CA GLY A 154 -10.30 -8.74 21.04
C GLY A 154 -10.59 -8.66 19.55
N GLY A 155 -9.79 -7.87 18.84
CA GLY A 155 -9.92 -7.65 17.39
C GLY A 155 -10.93 -6.57 17.01
N GLU A 156 -11.40 -5.77 17.97
CA GLU A 156 -12.21 -4.58 17.72
C GLU A 156 -11.41 -3.50 17.01
N LEU A 157 -12.11 -2.67 16.21
CA LEU A 157 -11.56 -1.41 15.69
C LEU A 157 -11.21 -0.51 16.89
N VAL A 158 -10.08 0.18 16.83
CA VAL A 158 -9.70 1.18 17.85
C VAL A 158 -10.00 2.59 17.33
N SER A 159 -9.95 3.59 18.21
CA SER A 159 -10.20 5.00 17.88
C SER A 159 -9.36 5.50 16.72
N GLU A 160 -8.10 5.10 16.65
CA GLU A 160 -7.19 5.44 15.55
C GLU A 160 -7.72 4.88 14.22
N GLY A 161 -8.28 3.67 14.23
CA GLY A 161 -8.90 3.05 13.06
C GLY A 161 -10.21 3.74 12.66
N GLU A 162 -10.97 4.27 13.61
CA GLU A 162 -12.17 5.07 13.32
C GLU A 162 -11.77 6.40 12.64
N GLU A 163 -10.78 7.10 13.20
CA GLU A 163 -10.25 8.34 12.64
C GLU A 163 -9.63 8.13 11.25
N GLU A 164 -8.89 7.04 11.04
CA GLU A 164 -8.33 6.66 9.74
C GLU A 164 -9.42 6.60 8.66
N LEU A 165 -10.52 5.90 8.94
CA LEU A 165 -11.61 5.70 7.97
C LEU A 165 -12.48 6.95 7.80
N PHE A 166 -12.73 7.70 8.87
CA PHE A 166 -13.44 8.98 8.81
C PHE A 166 -12.68 9.98 7.94
N ASN A 167 -11.38 10.14 8.18
CA ASN A 167 -10.54 11.05 7.40
C ASN A 167 -10.34 10.57 5.96
N PHE A 168 -10.27 9.24 5.74
CA PHE A 168 -10.29 8.67 4.40
C PHE A 168 -11.57 9.06 3.64
N ALA A 169 -12.74 8.92 4.27
CA ALA A 169 -13.99 9.30 3.63
C ALA A 169 -14.08 10.78 3.27
N ASN A 170 -13.55 11.67 4.12
CA ASN A 170 -13.49 13.11 3.82
C ASN A 170 -12.70 13.37 2.53
N ARG A 171 -11.58 12.68 2.32
CA ARG A 171 -10.77 12.82 1.10
C ARG A 171 -11.43 12.20 -0.12
N VAL A 172 -12.14 11.09 0.04
CA VAL A 172 -12.96 10.50 -1.04
C VAL A 172 -14.05 11.47 -1.47
N LYS A 173 -14.75 12.07 -0.50
CA LYS A 173 -15.77 13.10 -0.74
C LYS A 173 -15.20 14.31 -1.47
N GLU A 174 -14.04 14.80 -1.01
CA GLU A 174 -13.36 15.95 -1.62
C GLU A 174 -12.88 15.65 -3.05
N ARG A 175 -12.43 14.41 -3.31
CA ARG A 175 -11.95 14.01 -4.63
C ARG A 175 -13.07 13.79 -5.64
N PHE A 176 -14.22 13.27 -5.20
CA PHE A 176 -15.34 12.88 -6.06
C PHE A 176 -16.60 13.67 -5.71
N GLN A 177 -16.47 14.99 -5.53
CA GLN A 177 -17.56 15.87 -5.06
C GLN A 177 -18.85 15.68 -5.86
N ASP A 178 -18.78 15.81 -7.19
CA ASP A 178 -19.90 15.65 -8.12
C ASP A 178 -20.66 14.31 -7.95
N LEU A 179 -19.98 13.25 -7.50
CA LEU A 179 -20.59 11.93 -7.31
C LEU A 179 -21.45 11.86 -6.05
N PHE A 180 -21.09 12.62 -5.01
CA PHE A 180 -21.66 12.54 -3.65
C PHE A 180 -22.53 13.76 -3.28
N ASP A 181 -23.00 14.50 -4.28
CA ASP A 181 -23.85 15.67 -4.06
C ASP A 181 -25.30 15.34 -3.71
N GLU A 182 -25.79 14.17 -4.14
CA GLU A 182 -27.17 13.76 -3.92
C GLU A 182 -27.51 13.40 -2.47
N GLU A 183 -28.80 13.30 -2.19
CA GLU A 183 -29.28 12.74 -0.94
C GLU A 183 -28.95 11.25 -0.83
N TYR A 184 -28.58 10.82 0.39
CA TYR A 184 -28.26 9.42 0.60
C TYR A 184 -29.49 8.52 0.47
N HIS A 185 -29.38 7.53 -0.40
CA HIS A 185 -30.21 6.33 -0.45
C HIS A 185 -29.32 5.08 -0.56
N PRO A 186 -29.62 3.97 0.13
CA PRO A 186 -28.79 2.76 0.09
C PRO A 186 -28.64 2.12 -1.31
N ASP A 187 -29.60 2.38 -2.21
CA ASP A 187 -29.53 1.90 -3.61
C ASP A 187 -28.68 2.81 -4.51
N VAL A 188 -28.40 4.04 -4.09
CA VAL A 188 -27.54 5.00 -4.79
C VAL A 188 -26.11 4.91 -4.27
N TYR A 189 -25.94 4.89 -2.95
CA TYR A 189 -24.66 4.79 -2.26
C TYR A 189 -24.65 3.55 -1.37
N SER A 190 -24.39 2.40 -1.98
CA SER A 190 -24.38 1.12 -1.27
C SER A 190 -23.16 1.03 -0.35
N ILE A 191 -23.38 0.96 0.96
CA ILE A 191 -22.32 0.74 1.95
C ILE A 191 -22.45 -0.69 2.47
N ARG A 192 -21.40 -1.50 2.26
CA ARG A 192 -21.37 -2.92 2.60
C ARG A 192 -20.17 -3.26 3.47
N ALA A 193 -20.34 -4.18 4.40
CA ALA A 193 -19.25 -4.72 5.18
C ALA A 193 -19.38 -6.23 5.37
N THR A 194 -18.25 -6.92 5.53
CA THR A 194 -18.31 -8.29 6.04
C THR A 194 -18.97 -8.30 7.42
N GLN A 195 -19.65 -9.39 7.77
CA GLN A 195 -20.31 -9.55 9.07
C GLN A 195 -19.30 -9.76 10.22
N VAL A 196 -18.26 -8.94 10.32
CA VAL A 196 -17.23 -8.93 11.36
C VAL A 196 -17.19 -7.54 11.99
N PRO A 197 -17.25 -7.40 13.34
CA PRO A 197 -17.45 -6.12 14.00
C PRO A 197 -16.52 -4.99 13.55
N ARG A 198 -15.21 -5.25 13.43
CA ARG A 198 -14.23 -4.25 12.97
C ARG A 198 -14.45 -3.76 11.53
N ALA A 199 -14.99 -4.60 10.65
CA ALA A 199 -15.26 -4.21 9.26
C ALA A 199 -16.52 -3.36 9.19
N SER A 200 -17.58 -3.76 9.90
CA SER A 200 -18.80 -2.95 10.02
C SER A 200 -18.54 -1.62 10.72
N ALA A 201 -17.77 -1.59 11.82
CA ALA A 201 -17.36 -0.34 12.47
C ALA A 201 -16.53 0.56 11.55
N SER A 202 -15.68 -0.02 10.70
CA SER A 202 -14.92 0.75 9.68
C SER A 202 -15.85 1.37 8.64
N ALA A 203 -16.85 0.62 8.18
CA ALA A 203 -17.86 1.14 7.26
C ALA A 203 -18.68 2.27 7.90
N VAL A 204 -18.99 2.16 9.19
CA VAL A 204 -19.65 3.23 9.94
C VAL A 204 -18.76 4.47 10.06
N ALA A 205 -17.51 4.32 10.47
CA ALA A 205 -16.58 5.44 10.58
C ALA A 205 -16.38 6.15 9.23
N PHE A 206 -16.25 5.39 8.14
CA PHE A 206 -16.19 5.94 6.79
C PHE A 206 -17.49 6.65 6.41
N GLY A 207 -18.65 6.02 6.62
CA GLY A 207 -19.95 6.61 6.30
C GLY A 207 -20.24 7.90 7.07
N LEU A 208 -19.79 7.99 8.33
CA LEU A 208 -19.87 9.22 9.13
C LEU A 208 -19.04 10.36 8.52
N GLY A 209 -17.85 10.07 7.98
CA GLY A 209 -17.05 11.09 7.27
C GLY A 209 -17.70 11.50 5.95
N LEU A 210 -18.08 10.52 5.13
CA LEU A 210 -18.69 10.75 3.82
C LEU A 210 -19.96 11.61 3.92
N LEU A 211 -20.83 11.28 4.87
CA LEU A 211 -22.14 11.90 5.06
C LEU A 211 -22.16 12.99 6.14
N SER A 212 -20.98 13.40 6.63
CA SER A 212 -20.85 14.53 7.56
C SER A 212 -21.45 15.79 6.95
N GLY A 213 -22.26 16.51 7.73
CA GLY A 213 -22.98 17.71 7.30
C GLY A 213 -24.21 17.48 6.43
N LYS A 214 -24.58 16.23 6.11
CA LYS A 214 -25.74 15.89 5.26
C LYS A 214 -27.01 15.53 6.07
N GLY A 215 -26.99 15.70 7.39
CA GLY A 215 -28.11 15.37 8.29
C GLY A 215 -28.33 16.39 9.41
N LYS A 216 -29.00 15.97 10.48
CA LYS A 216 -29.40 16.84 11.62
C LYS A 216 -29.08 16.25 13.00
N LEU A 217 -28.37 15.12 13.05
CA LEU A 217 -28.10 14.41 14.30
C LEU A 217 -26.79 14.90 14.94
N GLY A 218 -26.90 15.46 16.14
CA GLY A 218 -25.75 15.91 16.94
C GLY A 218 -24.99 17.10 16.32
N ALA A 219 -23.89 17.48 16.97
CA ALA A 219 -23.09 18.65 16.55
C ALA A 219 -22.43 18.49 15.16
N GLY A 220 -22.23 17.26 14.71
CA GLY A 220 -21.66 16.96 13.38
C GLY A 220 -22.67 16.99 12.24
N ASN A 221 -23.95 17.29 12.50
CA ASN A 221 -25.02 17.22 11.50
C ASN A 221 -25.02 15.87 10.76
N ASN A 222 -24.89 14.78 11.53
CA ASN A 222 -24.77 13.44 10.97
C ASN A 222 -26.09 12.98 10.34
N ARG A 223 -25.97 12.18 9.28
CA ARG A 223 -27.07 11.45 8.65
C ARG A 223 -26.97 9.96 9.04
N ALA A 224 -28.10 9.33 9.36
CA ALA A 224 -28.16 7.89 9.52
C ALA A 224 -28.09 7.19 8.15
N PHE A 225 -27.43 6.04 8.08
CA PHE A 225 -27.26 5.26 6.86
C PHE A 225 -27.24 3.76 7.17
N SER A 226 -27.50 2.96 6.14
CA SER A 226 -27.48 1.51 6.21
C SER A 226 -26.09 0.96 5.88
N VAL A 227 -25.62 0.01 6.69
CA VAL A 227 -24.47 -0.85 6.38
C VAL A 227 -25.01 -2.26 6.13
N LEU A 228 -24.93 -2.71 4.88
CA LEU A 228 -25.41 -4.02 4.46
C LEU A 228 -24.31 -5.08 4.68
N SER A 229 -24.73 -6.32 4.93
CA SER A 229 -23.79 -7.43 5.08
C SER A 229 -24.39 -8.73 4.57
N GLU A 230 -23.56 -9.54 3.92
CA GLU A 230 -23.89 -10.92 3.59
C GLU A 230 -23.58 -11.86 4.77
N SER A 231 -24.23 -13.04 4.77
CA SER A 231 -23.96 -14.07 5.77
C SER A 231 -22.51 -14.55 5.68
N ARG A 232 -21.85 -14.74 6.83
CA ARG A 232 -20.48 -15.30 6.89
C ARG A 232 -20.32 -16.62 6.13
N ALA A 233 -21.39 -17.41 6.03
CA ALA A 233 -21.36 -18.72 5.41
C ALA A 233 -21.41 -18.68 3.87
N SER A 234 -21.90 -17.58 3.28
CA SER A 234 -22.21 -17.51 1.84
C SER A 234 -21.65 -16.27 1.15
N ASP A 235 -20.93 -15.40 1.86
CA ASP A 235 -20.32 -14.20 1.29
C ASP A 235 -19.14 -14.58 0.37
N ILE A 236 -19.44 -14.75 -0.92
CA ILE A 236 -18.46 -15.08 -1.98
C ILE A 236 -17.72 -13.86 -2.52
N CYS A 237 -18.15 -12.64 -2.18
CA CYS A 237 -17.54 -11.41 -2.68
C CYS A 237 -16.52 -10.84 -1.69
N LEU A 238 -16.88 -10.73 -0.42
CA LEU A 238 -16.02 -10.12 0.61
C LEU A 238 -15.39 -11.14 1.56
N ARG A 239 -15.86 -12.40 1.55
CA ARG A 239 -15.29 -13.49 2.36
C ARG A 239 -14.98 -14.76 1.55
N PHE A 240 -14.61 -14.62 0.28
CA PHE A 240 -14.17 -15.76 -0.54
C PHE A 240 -13.07 -16.60 0.12
N PHE A 241 -12.22 -16.01 0.97
CA PHE A 241 -11.18 -16.71 1.71
C PHE A 241 -11.73 -17.71 2.75
N ASP A 242 -12.97 -17.52 3.21
CA ASP A 242 -13.67 -18.43 4.12
C ASP A 242 -14.61 -19.39 3.39
N SER A 243 -15.23 -18.96 2.28
CA SER A 243 -16.18 -19.78 1.52
C SER A 243 -15.50 -20.72 0.50
N CYS A 244 -14.35 -20.34 -0.07
CA CYS A 244 -13.62 -21.16 -1.04
C CYS A 244 -12.92 -22.36 -0.36
N LYS A 245 -13.45 -23.56 -0.56
CA LYS A 245 -12.90 -24.80 0.01
C LYS A 245 -11.50 -25.12 -0.54
N THR A 246 -11.29 -24.96 -1.84
CA THR A 246 -10.00 -25.19 -2.51
C THR A 246 -8.89 -24.32 -1.93
N TYR A 247 -9.16 -23.03 -1.69
CA TYR A 247 -8.21 -22.12 -1.07
C TYR A 247 -7.89 -22.52 0.38
N LYS A 248 -8.89 -22.89 1.19
CA LYS A 248 -8.66 -23.36 2.56
C LYS A 248 -7.78 -24.61 2.60
N ASP A 249 -8.01 -25.54 1.69
CA ASP A 249 -7.22 -26.77 1.59
C ASP A 249 -5.80 -26.47 1.09
N TYR A 250 -5.65 -25.55 0.13
CA TYR A 250 -4.35 -25.03 -0.28
C TYR A 250 -3.57 -24.43 0.90
N ARG A 251 -4.17 -23.49 1.63
CA ARG A 251 -3.52 -22.84 2.78
C ARG A 251 -3.06 -23.84 3.81
N LYS A 252 -3.93 -24.79 4.18
CA LYS A 252 -3.60 -25.84 5.16
C LYS A 252 -2.38 -26.66 4.74
N ARG A 253 -2.20 -26.91 3.44
CA ARG A 253 -1.04 -27.63 2.91
C ARG A 253 0.22 -26.76 2.82
N LYS A 254 0.07 -25.48 2.47
CA LYS A 254 1.20 -24.58 2.16
C LYS A 254 1.76 -23.84 3.39
N GLU A 255 0.95 -23.60 4.42
CA GLU A 255 1.36 -22.88 5.63
C GLU A 255 2.61 -23.49 6.32
N PRO A 256 2.75 -24.83 6.47
CA PRO A 256 3.96 -25.42 7.02
C PRO A 256 5.24 -25.17 6.20
N ASP A 257 5.13 -25.06 4.87
CA ASP A 257 6.29 -24.75 4.02
C ASP A 257 6.74 -23.30 4.20
N VAL A 258 5.77 -22.39 4.37
CA VAL A 258 6.04 -20.98 4.67
C VAL A 258 6.71 -20.84 6.04
N ASP A 259 6.23 -21.58 7.05
CA ASP A 259 6.85 -21.58 8.38
C ASP A 259 8.32 -22.02 8.30
N LYS A 260 8.62 -23.11 7.57
CA LYS A 260 10.00 -23.57 7.33
C LYS A 260 10.87 -22.55 6.60
N GLN A 261 10.31 -21.78 5.66
CA GLN A 261 11.06 -20.73 4.95
C GLN A 261 11.42 -19.56 5.86
N LYS A 262 10.64 -19.30 6.92
CA LYS A 262 10.88 -18.23 7.89
C LYS A 262 11.87 -18.64 8.98
N GLU A 263 12.00 -19.94 9.25
CA GLU A 263 12.86 -20.49 10.32
C GLU A 263 14.31 -19.97 10.27
N PRO A 264 15.05 -19.99 9.14
CA PRO A 264 16.44 -19.53 9.12
C PRO A 264 16.61 -18.07 9.56
N ILE A 265 15.64 -17.21 9.20
CA ILE A 265 15.64 -15.81 9.60
C ILE A 265 15.35 -15.67 11.10
N LEU A 266 14.36 -16.41 11.60
CA LEU A 266 14.05 -16.39 13.02
C LEU A 266 15.22 -16.92 13.85
N GLU A 267 15.91 -17.97 13.42
CA GLU A 267 17.11 -18.51 14.08
C GLU A 267 18.27 -17.52 14.07
N HIS A 268 18.51 -16.85 12.94
CA HIS A 268 19.52 -15.83 12.81
C HIS A 268 19.28 -14.66 13.79
N VAL A 269 18.07 -14.10 13.76
CA VAL A 269 17.68 -12.98 14.65
C VAL A 269 17.69 -13.43 16.12
N THR A 270 17.23 -14.65 16.42
CA THR A 270 17.30 -15.22 17.79
C THR A 270 18.73 -15.30 18.28
N SER A 271 19.64 -15.83 17.48
CA SER A 271 21.05 -15.94 17.84
C SER A 271 21.69 -14.57 18.11
N ALA A 272 21.36 -13.56 17.30
CA ALA A 272 21.80 -12.19 17.50
C ALA A 272 21.26 -11.58 18.81
N LEU A 273 19.97 -11.77 19.11
CA LEU A 273 19.33 -11.30 20.33
C LEU A 273 19.89 -11.98 21.59
N VAL A 274 20.10 -13.30 21.55
CA VAL A 274 20.73 -14.05 22.64
C VAL A 274 22.13 -13.50 22.93
N SER A 275 22.93 -13.26 21.89
CA SER A 275 24.28 -12.69 22.03
C SER A 275 24.28 -11.25 22.56
N ARG A 276 23.33 -10.43 22.09
CA ARG A 276 23.20 -9.01 22.48
C ARG A 276 22.73 -8.85 23.92
N TYR A 277 21.71 -9.59 24.32
CA TYR A 277 21.00 -9.40 25.59
C TYR A 277 21.35 -10.43 26.66
N HIS A 278 22.08 -11.50 26.31
CA HIS A 278 22.46 -12.58 27.24
C HIS A 278 21.24 -13.27 27.87
N LEU A 279 20.10 -13.23 27.18
CA LEU A 279 18.86 -13.91 27.55
C LEU A 279 18.67 -15.12 26.65
N LYS A 280 18.19 -16.23 27.23
CA LYS A 280 17.93 -17.49 26.51
C LYS A 280 16.63 -17.43 25.69
N PHE A 281 16.59 -16.50 24.73
CA PHE A 281 15.47 -16.38 23.79
C PHE A 281 15.36 -17.61 22.89
N THR A 282 14.12 -18.02 22.64
CA THR A 282 13.76 -19.00 21.60
C THR A 282 13.22 -18.28 20.37
N THR A 283 13.12 -18.98 19.24
CA THR A 283 12.47 -18.44 18.02
C THR A 283 11.01 -18.02 18.27
N GLN A 284 10.31 -18.74 19.16
CA GLN A 284 8.96 -18.36 19.59
C GLN A 284 8.96 -17.05 20.40
N ASP A 285 9.94 -16.85 21.28
CA ASP A 285 10.07 -15.59 22.03
C ASP A 285 10.30 -14.42 21.07
N VAL A 286 11.18 -14.59 20.08
CA VAL A 286 11.46 -13.58 19.05
C VAL A 286 10.25 -13.27 18.20
N SER A 287 9.50 -14.30 17.77
CA SER A 287 8.26 -14.12 17.02
C SER A 287 7.22 -13.31 17.82
N SER A 288 7.04 -13.63 19.10
CA SER A 288 6.11 -12.91 19.97
C SER A 288 6.59 -11.50 20.33
N LEU A 289 7.91 -11.26 20.44
CA LEU A 289 8.50 -9.92 20.61
C LEU A 289 8.35 -9.07 19.34
N TRP A 290 8.54 -9.66 18.16
CA TRP A 290 8.28 -8.98 16.89
C TRP A 290 6.80 -8.62 16.76
N PHE A 291 5.91 -9.55 17.12
CA PHE A 291 4.48 -9.26 17.20
C PHE A 291 4.17 -8.12 18.18
N LEU A 292 4.74 -8.14 19.38
CA LEU A 292 4.58 -7.07 20.37
C LEU A 292 5.06 -5.73 19.83
N CYS A 293 6.26 -5.66 19.22
CA CYS A 293 6.77 -4.45 18.57
C CYS A 293 5.75 -3.89 17.57
N LYS A 294 5.22 -4.73 16.67
CA LYS A 294 4.20 -4.29 15.72
C LYS A 294 2.98 -3.69 16.41
N GLN A 295 2.49 -4.30 17.50
CA GLN A 295 1.33 -3.76 18.23
C GLN A 295 1.66 -2.45 18.98
N GLU A 296 2.82 -2.37 19.65
CA GLU A 296 3.27 -1.18 20.37
C GLU A 296 3.49 0.00 19.42
N ALA A 297 4.17 -0.22 18.30
CA ALA A 297 4.47 0.82 17.33
C ALA A 297 3.21 1.31 16.60
N SER A 298 2.33 0.41 16.17
CA SER A 298 1.13 0.80 15.40
C SER A 298 -0.04 1.28 16.26
N LEU A 299 -0.29 0.70 17.44
CA LEU A 299 -1.47 1.07 18.24
C LEU A 299 -1.14 2.08 19.34
N LEU A 300 0.10 2.10 19.84
CA LEU A 300 0.47 2.88 21.03
C LEU A 300 1.55 3.91 20.75
N ASN A 301 2.09 3.93 19.52
CA ASN A 301 3.21 4.76 19.12
C ASN A 301 4.46 4.57 20.02
N ILE A 302 4.62 3.36 20.58
CA ILE A 302 5.75 2.98 21.43
C ILE A 302 6.77 2.25 20.55
N THR A 303 7.95 2.86 20.35
CA THR A 303 9.05 2.29 19.56
C THR A 303 10.30 1.98 20.39
N ASN A 304 10.32 2.39 21.66
CA ASN A 304 11.44 2.25 22.59
C ASN A 304 11.29 1.07 23.58
N GLN A 305 10.46 0.07 23.24
CA GLN A 305 10.28 -1.15 24.03
C GLN A 305 10.65 -2.38 23.19
N ALA A 306 9.68 -3.21 22.79
CA ALA A 306 9.98 -4.43 22.05
C ALA A 306 10.69 -4.15 20.72
N CYS A 307 10.35 -3.05 20.05
CA CYS A 307 11.00 -2.66 18.80
C CYS A 307 12.49 -2.36 18.96
N GLN A 308 12.92 -1.79 20.09
CA GLN A 308 14.33 -1.47 20.36
C GLN A 308 15.20 -2.73 20.49
N LEU A 309 14.61 -3.92 20.65
CA LEU A 309 15.37 -5.16 20.69
C LEU A 309 16.08 -5.44 19.36
N PHE A 310 15.46 -5.02 18.26
CA PHE A 310 15.88 -5.29 16.89
C PHE A 310 16.64 -4.10 16.32
N ASN A 311 17.73 -4.36 15.60
CA ASN A 311 18.35 -3.35 14.75
C ASN A 311 17.61 -3.24 13.39
N GLU A 312 18.01 -2.27 12.56
CA GLU A 312 17.37 -2.01 11.26
C GLU A 312 17.39 -3.22 10.33
N ASP A 313 18.53 -3.90 10.18
CA ASP A 313 18.65 -5.11 9.34
C ASP A 313 17.72 -6.24 9.83
N GLU A 314 17.66 -6.46 11.15
CA GLU A 314 16.78 -7.45 11.77
C GLU A 314 15.30 -7.10 11.56
N VAL A 315 14.92 -5.82 11.63
CA VAL A 315 13.56 -5.38 11.31
C VAL A 315 13.24 -5.65 9.84
N HIS A 316 14.13 -5.33 8.91
CA HIS A 316 13.90 -5.61 7.49
C HIS A 316 13.72 -7.11 7.23
N LEU A 317 14.54 -7.95 7.86
CA LEU A 317 14.41 -9.40 7.75
C LEU A 317 13.08 -9.91 8.33
N LEU A 318 12.68 -9.44 9.52
CA LEU A 318 11.42 -9.83 10.14
C LEU A 318 10.20 -9.33 9.35
N GLU A 319 10.24 -8.10 8.84
CA GLU A 319 9.23 -7.57 7.91
C GLU A 319 9.12 -8.45 6.66
N TRP A 320 10.25 -8.85 6.09
CA TRP A 320 10.26 -9.75 4.93
C TRP A 320 9.61 -11.11 5.26
N THR A 321 9.78 -11.66 6.47
CA THR A 321 9.09 -12.90 6.85
C THR A 321 7.57 -12.76 6.87
N ASP A 322 7.03 -11.61 7.28
CA ASP A 322 5.60 -11.33 7.23
C ASP A 322 5.11 -11.14 5.78
N ASP A 323 5.93 -10.46 4.96
CA ASP A 323 5.60 -10.17 3.57
C ASP A 323 5.66 -11.41 2.69
N LEU A 324 6.61 -12.31 2.94
CA LEU A 324 6.69 -13.64 2.35
C LEU A 324 5.43 -14.45 2.65
N GLU A 325 4.98 -14.49 3.90
CA GLU A 325 3.75 -15.19 4.28
C GLU A 325 2.52 -14.61 3.55
N GLY A 326 2.42 -13.28 3.49
CA GLY A 326 1.38 -12.59 2.74
C GLY A 326 1.41 -12.90 1.24
N PHE A 327 2.59 -12.88 0.64
CA PHE A 327 2.81 -13.19 -0.78
C PHE A 327 2.39 -14.63 -1.11
N VAL A 328 2.88 -15.60 -0.35
CA VAL A 328 2.67 -17.02 -0.62
C VAL A 328 1.21 -17.42 -0.34
N LEU A 329 0.62 -16.99 0.78
CA LEU A 329 -0.69 -17.49 1.21
C LEU A 329 -1.88 -16.66 0.76
N LYS A 330 -1.66 -15.44 0.24
CA LYS A 330 -2.73 -14.49 -0.12
C LYS A 330 -2.47 -13.71 -1.41
N GLY A 331 -1.22 -13.55 -1.80
CA GLY A 331 -0.80 -12.80 -2.98
C GLY A 331 -0.45 -13.71 -4.17
N TYR A 332 0.57 -13.30 -4.93
CA TYR A 332 0.98 -13.93 -6.19
C TYR A 332 1.73 -15.26 -6.07
N GLY A 333 1.85 -15.82 -4.86
CA GLY A 333 2.52 -17.12 -4.70
C GLY A 333 1.84 -18.27 -5.46
N GLU A 334 0.51 -18.26 -5.60
CA GLU A 334 -0.25 -19.22 -6.42
C GLU A 334 -1.55 -18.60 -6.92
N SER A 335 -2.02 -19.03 -8.10
CA SER A 335 -3.19 -18.43 -8.74
C SER A 335 -4.49 -18.55 -7.94
N ILE A 336 -4.66 -19.65 -7.18
CA ILE A 336 -5.83 -19.86 -6.31
C ILE A 336 -6.03 -18.74 -5.29
N ASN A 337 -4.95 -18.08 -4.86
CA ASN A 337 -5.01 -17.01 -3.86
C ASN A 337 -5.84 -15.82 -4.34
N TYR A 338 -5.80 -15.51 -5.63
CA TYR A 338 -6.51 -14.36 -6.20
C TYR A 338 -7.68 -14.76 -7.09
N LYS A 339 -7.64 -15.93 -7.76
CA LYS A 339 -8.79 -16.45 -8.53
C LYS A 339 -10.04 -16.64 -7.69
N MET A 340 -9.91 -16.92 -6.39
CA MET A 340 -11.07 -17.01 -5.49
C MET A 340 -11.83 -15.67 -5.36
N GLY A 341 -11.20 -14.54 -5.67
CA GLY A 341 -11.81 -13.22 -5.68
C GLY A 341 -12.53 -12.84 -6.98
N LEU A 342 -12.56 -13.71 -8.00
CA LEU A 342 -13.24 -13.41 -9.27
C LEU A 342 -14.71 -13.01 -9.13
N PRO A 343 -15.53 -13.58 -8.22
CA PRO A 343 -16.89 -13.09 -8.00
C PRO A 343 -16.96 -11.61 -7.62
N LEU A 344 -16.00 -11.12 -6.82
CA LEU A 344 -15.92 -9.71 -6.45
C LEU A 344 -15.55 -8.83 -7.67
N LEU A 345 -14.58 -9.25 -8.48
CA LEU A 345 -14.22 -8.49 -9.68
C LEU A 345 -15.37 -8.44 -10.69
N LYS A 346 -16.11 -9.55 -10.87
CA LYS A 346 -17.32 -9.58 -11.69
C LYS A 346 -18.39 -8.62 -11.17
N ASP A 347 -18.64 -8.60 -9.87
CA ASP A 347 -19.58 -7.66 -9.24
C ASP A 347 -19.17 -6.19 -9.42
N VAL A 348 -17.86 -5.89 -9.41
CA VAL A 348 -17.31 -4.57 -9.73
C VAL A 348 -17.59 -4.19 -11.17
N VAL A 349 -17.23 -5.05 -12.14
CA VAL A 349 -17.47 -4.80 -13.57
C VAL A 349 -18.96 -4.62 -13.85
N GLN A 350 -19.80 -5.52 -13.33
CA GLN A 350 -21.25 -5.46 -13.52
C GLN A 350 -21.85 -4.15 -13.01
N SER A 351 -21.45 -3.68 -11.82
CA SER A 351 -21.94 -2.40 -11.29
C SER A 351 -21.56 -1.19 -12.17
N MET A 352 -20.41 -1.27 -12.85
CA MET A 352 -20.00 -0.24 -13.80
C MET A 352 -20.81 -0.31 -15.10
N GLU A 353 -21.10 -1.52 -15.62
CA GLU A 353 -22.00 -1.71 -16.77
C GLU A 353 -23.40 -1.14 -16.48
N GLU A 354 -23.95 -1.44 -15.31
CA GLU A 354 -25.24 -0.91 -14.85
C GLU A 354 -25.25 0.63 -14.79
N ALA A 355 -24.15 1.25 -14.32
CA ALA A 355 -24.00 2.71 -14.30
C ALA A 355 -23.86 3.32 -15.71
N ILE A 356 -23.19 2.64 -16.64
CA ILE A 356 -23.13 3.05 -18.05
C ILE A 356 -24.53 3.03 -18.66
N ILE A 357 -25.27 1.93 -18.48
CA ILE A 357 -26.64 1.79 -18.99
C ILE A 357 -27.51 2.93 -18.44
N ALA A 358 -27.48 3.18 -17.12
CA ALA A 358 -28.25 4.26 -16.50
C ALA A 358 -27.90 5.64 -17.10
N LYS A 359 -26.63 5.89 -17.42
CA LYS A 359 -26.20 7.13 -18.07
C LYS A 359 -26.62 7.22 -19.54
N GLU A 360 -26.52 6.15 -20.31
CA GLU A 360 -26.91 6.13 -21.73
C GLU A 360 -28.42 6.22 -21.92
N GLU A 361 -29.19 5.58 -21.03
CA GLU A 361 -30.66 5.61 -21.03
C GLU A 361 -31.25 6.83 -20.31
N ASN A 362 -30.40 7.75 -19.83
CA ASN A 362 -30.79 8.98 -19.12
C ASN A 362 -31.72 8.73 -17.93
N PHE A 363 -31.39 7.74 -17.10
CA PHE A 363 -32.12 7.48 -15.86
C PHE A 363 -32.04 8.72 -14.94
N PRO A 364 -33.12 9.05 -14.21
CA PRO A 364 -33.08 10.15 -13.27
C PRO A 364 -31.98 9.98 -12.22
N ASP A 365 -31.36 11.10 -11.83
CA ASP A 365 -30.46 11.14 -10.68
C ASP A 365 -31.16 10.61 -9.42
N GLY A 366 -30.43 9.89 -8.57
CA GLY A 366 -30.97 9.20 -7.40
C GLY A 366 -31.73 7.88 -7.64
N THR A 367 -31.87 7.40 -8.88
CA THR A 367 -32.58 6.12 -9.17
C THR A 367 -31.67 4.97 -9.57
N TYR A 368 -30.35 5.17 -9.55
CA TYR A 368 -29.37 4.15 -9.91
C TYR A 368 -28.13 4.25 -9.02
N GLU A 369 -27.34 3.18 -8.95
CA GLU A 369 -26.18 3.12 -8.09
C GLU A 369 -25.06 4.04 -8.62
N LYS A 370 -24.57 4.95 -7.77
CA LYS A 370 -23.42 5.83 -8.03
C LYS A 370 -22.16 5.36 -7.29
N ALA A 371 -22.31 4.66 -6.18
CA ALA A 371 -21.15 4.11 -5.48
C ALA A 371 -21.46 2.79 -4.77
N ARG A 372 -20.49 1.86 -4.81
CA ARG A 372 -20.48 0.61 -4.07
C ARG A 372 -19.25 0.52 -3.18
N LEU A 373 -19.46 0.79 -1.90
CA LEU A 373 -18.43 0.99 -0.88
C LEU A 373 -18.35 -0.24 0.03
N ARG A 374 -17.29 -1.06 -0.10
CA ARG A 374 -17.17 -2.38 0.54
C ARG A 374 -16.03 -2.41 1.55
N PHE A 375 -16.31 -2.84 2.79
CA PHE A 375 -15.33 -2.90 3.89
C PHE A 375 -15.09 -4.35 4.35
N ALA A 376 -13.84 -4.79 4.33
CA ALA A 376 -13.47 -6.19 4.51
C ALA A 376 -12.11 -6.35 5.22
N HIS A 377 -11.30 -7.32 4.78
CA HIS A 377 -10.07 -7.77 5.45
C HIS A 377 -8.87 -7.73 4.50
N ALA A 378 -7.66 -7.90 5.04
CA ALA A 378 -6.46 -8.09 4.21
C ALA A 378 -6.61 -9.34 3.31
N GLU A 379 -7.26 -10.38 3.82
CA GLU A 379 -7.61 -11.61 3.09
C GLU A 379 -8.60 -11.38 1.94
N THR A 380 -9.21 -10.19 1.84
CA THR A 380 -10.04 -9.77 0.70
C THR A 380 -9.27 -8.82 -0.21
N LEU A 381 -8.65 -7.80 0.39
CA LEU A 381 -7.99 -6.74 -0.36
C LEU A 381 -6.75 -7.23 -1.12
N VAL A 382 -5.92 -8.08 -0.51
CA VAL A 382 -4.68 -8.57 -1.15
C VAL A 382 -5.01 -9.39 -2.41
N PRO A 383 -5.88 -10.42 -2.35
CA PRO A 383 -6.37 -11.12 -3.55
C PRO A 383 -6.98 -10.21 -4.62
N PHE A 384 -7.78 -9.24 -4.21
CA PHE A 384 -8.39 -8.29 -5.15
C PHE A 384 -7.35 -7.38 -5.81
N THR A 385 -6.36 -6.91 -5.05
CA THR A 385 -5.19 -6.17 -5.57
C THR A 385 -4.42 -7.00 -6.59
N CYS A 386 -4.25 -8.29 -6.32
CA CYS A 386 -3.60 -9.21 -7.26
C CYS A 386 -4.38 -9.39 -8.57
N LEU A 387 -5.72 -9.50 -8.48
CA LEU A 387 -6.59 -9.56 -9.66
C LEU A 387 -6.50 -8.31 -10.55
N LEU A 388 -6.22 -7.15 -9.96
CA LEU A 388 -5.98 -5.90 -10.67
C LEU A 388 -4.57 -5.84 -11.30
N GLY A 389 -3.71 -6.83 -11.06
CA GLY A 389 -2.36 -6.87 -11.62
C GLY A 389 -1.39 -5.88 -10.97
N LEU A 390 -1.68 -5.36 -9.77
CA LEU A 390 -0.82 -4.37 -9.13
C LEU A 390 0.43 -5.01 -8.51
N PHE A 391 1.54 -4.26 -8.45
CA PHE A 391 2.84 -4.70 -7.90
C PHE A 391 3.57 -5.80 -8.71
N LEU A 392 3.19 -6.01 -9.96
CA LEU A 392 3.89 -6.91 -10.90
C LEU A 392 5.16 -6.24 -11.48
N GLU A 393 6.17 -7.05 -11.84
CA GLU A 393 7.40 -6.58 -12.47
C GLU A 393 7.70 -7.32 -13.78
N GLY A 394 8.29 -6.63 -14.76
CA GLY A 394 8.79 -7.27 -15.97
C GLY A 394 7.75 -8.14 -16.67
N SER A 395 8.02 -9.45 -16.76
CA SER A 395 7.15 -10.44 -17.42
C SER A 395 6.14 -11.12 -16.49
N ASP A 396 5.96 -10.61 -15.27
CA ASP A 396 5.05 -11.20 -14.30
C ASP A 396 3.59 -11.14 -14.75
N PHE A 397 3.20 -10.13 -15.53
CA PHE A 397 1.85 -10.04 -16.07
C PHE A 397 1.52 -11.22 -16.98
N GLU A 398 2.43 -11.58 -17.90
CA GLU A 398 2.25 -12.73 -18.78
C GLU A 398 2.26 -14.05 -18.00
N LYS A 399 3.05 -14.15 -16.91
CA LYS A 399 3.04 -15.33 -16.02
C LYS A 399 1.67 -15.50 -15.34
N ILE A 400 1.12 -14.43 -14.75
CA ILE A 400 -0.17 -14.53 -14.06
C ILE A 400 -1.33 -14.81 -15.03
N GLN A 401 -1.25 -14.34 -16.29
CA GLN A 401 -2.21 -14.67 -17.35
C GLN A 401 -2.20 -16.17 -17.70
N ARG A 402 -1.03 -16.82 -17.60
CA ARG A 402 -0.89 -18.28 -17.72
C ARG A 402 -1.13 -19.04 -16.41
N GLU A 403 -1.55 -18.33 -15.36
CA GLU A 403 -1.78 -18.85 -14.01
C GLU A 403 -0.52 -19.49 -13.38
N GLU A 404 0.65 -19.05 -13.81
CA GLU A 404 1.94 -19.50 -13.29
C GLU A 404 2.24 -18.79 -11.96
N PRO A 405 2.77 -19.49 -10.95
CA PRO A 405 3.21 -18.87 -9.71
C PRO A 405 4.39 -17.91 -9.95
N LEU A 406 4.42 -16.80 -9.21
CA LEU A 406 5.55 -15.88 -9.26
C LEU A 406 6.68 -16.30 -8.31
N ASP A 407 7.88 -15.84 -8.62
CA ASP A 407 9.06 -16.04 -7.77
C ASP A 407 8.88 -15.31 -6.43
N LEU A 408 9.50 -15.85 -5.37
CA LEU A 408 9.41 -15.23 -4.05
C LEU A 408 10.01 -13.82 -4.06
N PRO A 409 9.44 -12.87 -3.29
CA PRO A 409 9.98 -11.52 -3.21
C PRO A 409 11.46 -11.55 -2.75
N PRO A 410 12.36 -10.80 -3.39
CA PRO A 410 13.76 -10.75 -2.99
C PRO A 410 13.93 -10.43 -1.52
N MET A 411 14.88 -11.08 -0.86
CA MET A 411 15.17 -10.88 0.55
C MET A 411 15.98 -9.57 0.75
N PRO A 412 15.82 -8.84 1.86
CA PRO A 412 16.70 -7.72 2.16
C PRO A 412 18.19 -8.13 2.14
N PRO A 413 19.11 -7.25 1.68
CA PRO A 413 18.91 -5.84 1.33
C PRO A 413 18.44 -5.60 -0.11
N GLN A 414 18.09 -6.65 -0.88
CA GLN A 414 17.58 -6.45 -2.22
C GLN A 414 16.23 -5.70 -2.19
N ARG A 415 16.04 -4.80 -3.17
CA ARG A 415 14.77 -4.09 -3.32
C ARG A 415 13.68 -5.08 -3.78
N ARG A 416 12.45 -4.80 -3.36
CA ARG A 416 11.25 -5.58 -3.67
C ARG A 416 10.05 -4.65 -3.75
N ASN A 417 9.17 -4.88 -4.72
CA ASN A 417 7.93 -4.10 -4.88
C ASN A 417 6.82 -4.61 -3.97
N TRP A 418 6.74 -5.93 -3.78
CA TRP A 418 5.78 -6.52 -2.86
C TRP A 418 6.21 -6.27 -1.42
N LYS A 419 5.62 -5.26 -0.77
CA LYS A 419 5.76 -4.98 0.67
C LYS A 419 4.39 -4.90 1.33
N GLY A 420 4.14 -5.63 2.41
CA GLY A 420 2.84 -5.67 3.06
C GLY A 420 2.40 -4.32 3.61
N ALA A 421 3.36 -3.47 3.98
CA ALA A 421 3.14 -2.08 4.40
C ALA A 421 2.63 -1.18 3.26
N LEU A 422 2.88 -1.55 2.00
CA LEU A 422 2.37 -0.86 0.82
C LEU A 422 1.11 -1.53 0.28
N VAL A 423 1.12 -2.87 0.15
CA VAL A 423 0.03 -3.65 -0.46
C VAL A 423 -1.24 -3.63 0.38
N ALA A 424 -1.12 -3.80 1.70
CA ALA A 424 -2.29 -3.87 2.57
C ALA A 424 -1.98 -3.42 4.01
N PRO A 425 -1.58 -2.16 4.25
CA PRO A 425 -1.60 -1.56 5.60
C PRO A 425 -3.02 -1.53 6.17
N PHE A 426 -3.22 -1.10 7.42
CA PHE A 426 -4.57 -0.81 7.91
C PHE A 426 -5.27 0.22 7.01
N ALA A 427 -6.60 0.17 6.91
CA ALA A 427 -7.43 1.04 6.05
C ALA A 427 -7.03 1.10 4.55
N SER A 428 -6.16 0.20 4.09
CA SER A 428 -5.79 0.07 2.68
C SER A 428 -7.00 -0.12 1.79
N ASN A 429 -6.93 0.39 0.55
CA ASN A 429 -8.07 0.48 -0.33
C ASN A 429 -7.69 0.36 -1.81
N ASN A 430 -8.60 -0.23 -2.58
CA ASN A 430 -8.66 -0.11 -4.04
C ASN A 430 -9.94 0.62 -4.40
N MET A 431 -9.80 1.75 -5.07
CA MET A 431 -10.90 2.48 -5.69
C MET A 431 -10.83 2.30 -7.20
N LEU A 432 -11.97 2.02 -7.83
CA LEU A 432 -12.10 1.99 -9.26
C LEU A 432 -13.17 3.01 -9.65
N ALA A 433 -12.72 4.14 -10.19
CA ALA A 433 -13.57 5.24 -10.61
C ALA A 433 -13.86 5.11 -12.11
N LEU A 434 -15.14 5.09 -12.46
CA LEU A 434 -15.61 5.05 -13.84
C LEU A 434 -15.92 6.47 -14.30
N TYR A 435 -15.23 6.89 -15.36
CA TYR A 435 -15.39 8.19 -15.99
C TYR A 435 -16.12 8.05 -17.32
N GLN A 436 -17.00 9.00 -17.59
CA GLN A 436 -17.55 9.30 -18.89
C GLN A 436 -16.79 10.50 -19.46
N CYS A 437 -16.20 10.35 -20.64
CA CYS A 437 -15.50 11.41 -21.35
C CYS A 437 -16.14 11.67 -22.71
N PRO A 438 -16.08 12.90 -23.25
CA PRO A 438 -16.54 13.20 -24.59
C PRO A 438 -15.83 12.33 -25.63
N GLY A 439 -16.59 11.82 -26.62
CA GLY A 439 -16.04 11.05 -27.73
C GLY A 439 -15.08 11.90 -28.56
N ASN A 440 -13.82 11.48 -28.66
CA ASN A 440 -12.75 12.25 -29.29
C ASN A 440 -12.66 11.96 -30.79
N ASP A 441 -13.75 12.19 -31.53
CA ASP A 441 -13.71 12.17 -33.00
C ASP A 441 -13.64 13.61 -33.52
N GLY A 442 -12.46 14.01 -33.97
CA GLY A 442 -12.17 15.30 -34.63
C GLY A 442 -12.93 15.57 -35.93
N LYS A 443 -14.10 14.95 -36.13
CA LYS A 443 -15.06 15.25 -37.19
C LYS A 443 -16.41 15.53 -36.56
N LYS A 444 -16.72 16.83 -36.48
CA LYS A 444 -18.05 17.37 -36.17
C LYS A 444 -19.03 16.96 -37.28
N THR A 445 -19.60 15.76 -37.18
CA THR A 445 -20.87 15.42 -37.83
C THR A 445 -21.86 14.99 -36.77
N SER A 446 -22.92 15.77 -36.67
CA SER A 446 -23.79 15.97 -35.53
C SER A 446 -24.87 14.90 -35.35
N GLN A 447 -24.51 13.61 -35.26
CA GLN A 447 -25.52 12.60 -34.90
C GLN A 447 -25.08 11.35 -34.11
N ASP A 448 -23.79 11.05 -33.91
CA ASP A 448 -23.37 9.85 -33.16
C ASP A 448 -22.06 10.07 -32.36
N GLN A 449 -21.97 11.08 -31.51
CA GLN A 449 -20.86 11.15 -30.53
C GLN A 449 -21.12 10.15 -29.40
N LYS A 450 -20.66 8.91 -29.58
CA LYS A 450 -20.70 7.91 -28.52
C LYS A 450 -19.74 8.31 -27.41
N ASN A 451 -20.26 8.49 -26.19
CA ASN A 451 -19.44 8.74 -25.01
C ASN A 451 -18.42 7.61 -24.85
N SER A 452 -17.21 7.96 -24.40
CA SER A 452 -16.15 6.99 -24.11
C SER A 452 -16.04 6.80 -22.60
N TYR A 453 -15.97 5.55 -22.16
CA TYR A 453 -15.89 5.21 -20.73
C TYR A 453 -14.51 4.70 -20.36
N PHE A 454 -13.98 5.20 -19.25
CA PHE A 454 -12.65 4.86 -18.76
C PHE A 454 -12.67 4.52 -17.28
N VAL A 455 -11.88 3.53 -16.88
CA VAL A 455 -11.66 3.16 -15.48
C VAL A 455 -10.31 3.69 -15.04
N GLN A 456 -10.29 4.42 -13.93
CA GLN A 456 -9.08 4.72 -13.17
C GLN A 456 -9.03 3.85 -11.93
N VAL A 457 -7.93 3.16 -11.72
CA VAL A 457 -7.66 2.44 -10.47
C VAL A 457 -6.80 3.30 -9.57
N LEU A 458 -7.20 3.39 -8.30
CA LEU A 458 -6.43 4.03 -7.24
C LEU A 458 -6.16 3.02 -6.15
N HIS A 459 -4.90 2.81 -5.84
CA HIS A 459 -4.46 1.98 -4.72
C HIS A 459 -3.97 2.89 -3.59
N ASN A 460 -4.57 2.74 -2.41
CA ASN A 460 -4.32 3.60 -1.24
C ASN A 460 -4.37 5.09 -1.61
N GLU A 461 -5.45 5.47 -2.32
CA GLU A 461 -5.73 6.82 -2.83
C GLU A 461 -4.78 7.36 -3.92
N ALA A 462 -3.73 6.64 -4.29
CA ALA A 462 -2.83 7.01 -5.38
C ALA A 462 -3.24 6.33 -6.69
N PRO A 463 -3.35 7.06 -7.82
CA PRO A 463 -3.54 6.45 -9.13
C PRO A 463 -2.43 5.44 -9.44
N VAL A 464 -2.81 4.32 -10.03
CA VAL A 464 -1.88 3.27 -10.43
C VAL A 464 -2.10 2.88 -11.88
N SER A 465 -1.00 2.69 -12.60
CA SER A 465 -1.02 2.16 -13.96
C SER A 465 -1.42 0.70 -13.93
N MET A 466 -2.30 0.30 -14.85
CA MET A 466 -2.87 -1.05 -14.89
C MET A 466 -2.15 -1.90 -15.95
N PRO A 467 -1.46 -3.00 -15.56
CA PRO A 467 -0.77 -3.85 -16.54
C PRO A 467 -1.68 -4.44 -17.60
N GLY A 468 -2.90 -4.85 -17.20
CA GLY A 468 -3.93 -5.34 -18.12
C GLY A 468 -4.45 -4.31 -19.13
N CYS A 469 -4.09 -3.03 -18.96
CA CYS A 469 -4.48 -1.93 -19.84
C CYS A 469 -3.26 -1.30 -20.55
N GLY A 470 -2.20 -2.08 -20.74
CA GLY A 470 -0.95 -1.61 -21.33
C GLY A 470 -0.22 -0.57 -20.46
N ASN A 471 -0.31 -0.69 -19.13
CA ASN A 471 0.27 0.23 -18.14
C ASN A 471 -0.21 1.68 -18.29
N LYS A 472 -1.47 1.88 -18.68
CA LYS A 472 -2.12 3.19 -18.67
C LYS A 472 -2.80 3.44 -17.32
N ASP A 473 -2.87 4.71 -16.92
CA ASP A 473 -3.59 5.11 -15.71
C ASP A 473 -5.11 5.25 -15.93
N LEU A 474 -5.52 5.47 -17.17
CA LEU A 474 -6.92 5.48 -17.62
C LEU A 474 -7.11 4.35 -18.63
N CYS A 475 -7.91 3.36 -18.26
CA CYS A 475 -8.17 2.18 -19.08
C CYS A 475 -9.54 2.28 -19.75
N PRO A 476 -9.67 2.11 -21.08
CA PRO A 476 -10.98 1.97 -21.71
C PRO A 476 -11.77 0.86 -21.01
N PHE A 477 -13.04 1.11 -20.69
CA PHE A 477 -13.87 0.16 -19.94
C PHE A 477 -13.97 -1.21 -20.64
N GLU A 478 -14.04 -1.21 -21.97
CA GLU A 478 -14.08 -2.41 -22.80
C GLU A 478 -12.77 -3.22 -22.76
N GLU A 479 -11.62 -2.57 -22.51
CA GLU A 479 -10.33 -3.23 -22.31
C GLU A 479 -10.22 -3.76 -20.87
N PHE A 480 -10.70 -2.99 -19.89
CA PHE A 480 -10.68 -3.36 -18.46
C PHE A 480 -11.51 -4.62 -18.14
N LYS A 481 -12.63 -4.82 -18.83
CA LYS A 481 -13.57 -5.92 -18.52
C LYS A 481 -13.14 -7.32 -18.97
N VAL A 482 -12.15 -7.39 -19.86
CA VAL A 482 -11.62 -8.64 -20.46
C VAL A 482 -10.43 -9.13 -19.64
#